data_AF-A0A7X7Y6P2-F1
#
_entry.id   AF-A0A7X7Y6P2-F1
#
_cell.length_a   1.000
_cell.length_b   1.000
_cell.length_c   1.000
_cell.angle_alpha   90.00
_cell.angle_beta   90.00
_cell.angle_gamma   90.00
#
_symmetry.space_group_name_H-M   'P 1'
#
loop_
_entity.id
_entity.type
_entity.pdbx_description
1 polymer ?
#
loop_
_entity_poly.entity_id
_entity_poly.type
_entity_poly.pdbx_seq_one_letter_code
_entity_poly.pdbx_strand_id
1 'polypeptide(L)'
;NYEKMIENVGKIALQILCLGLNGHIGFNEPGISFSSRTHVVDLTLSTIEANARFFENIDDVPRKALTMGVQTIMEAKEILFIVNGEKKADIFKESRAR
;
A
#
# COMPACT_ATOMS: atom_id res chain seq x y z
N ASN A 1 3.97 -12.38 14.92
CA ASN A 1 4.50 -12.04 13.58
C ASN A 1 3.33 -12.13 12.61
N TYR A 2 3.00 -11.02 11.94
CA TYR A 2 1.82 -10.90 11.08
C TYR A 2 1.83 -11.90 9.91
N GLU A 3 2.99 -12.17 9.32
CA GLU A 3 3.17 -13.17 8.26
C GLU A 3 2.73 -14.56 8.72
N LYS A 4 3.17 -14.98 9.91
CA LYS A 4 2.77 -16.27 10.50
C LYS A 4 1.26 -16.35 10.76
N MET A 5 0.63 -15.22 11.09
CA MET A 5 -0.82 -15.20 11.28
C MET A 5 -1.56 -15.46 9.97
N ILE A 6 -1.08 -14.87 8.87
CA ILE A 6 -1.62 -15.12 7.52
C ILE A 6 -1.43 -16.60 7.13
N GLU A 7 -0.22 -17.13 7.32
CA GLU A 7 0.10 -18.53 7.00
C GLU A 7 -0.73 -19.53 7.83
N ASN A 8 -0.95 -19.25 9.11
CA ASN A 8 -1.72 -20.13 10.02
C ASN A 8 -3.20 -20.22 9.63
N VAL A 9 -3.74 -19.18 8.98
CA VAL A 9 -5.10 -19.21 8.40
C VAL A 9 -5.08 -19.62 6.92
N GLY A 10 -3.92 -20.05 6.42
CA GLY A 10 -3.65 -20.41 5.03
C GLY A 10 -3.15 -19.22 4.22
N LYS A 11 -4.07 -18.58 3.49
CA LYS A 11 -3.81 -17.40 2.65
C LYS A 11 -5.03 -16.50 2.68
N ILE A 12 -4.83 -15.21 2.43
CA ILE A 12 -5.93 -14.25 2.27
C ILE A 12 -6.77 -14.68 1.06
N ALA A 13 -8.06 -14.95 1.28
CA ALA A 13 -8.96 -15.37 0.19
C ALA A 13 -9.29 -14.21 -0.74
N LEU A 14 -9.64 -13.05 -0.18
CA LEU A 14 -9.91 -11.83 -0.92
C LEU A 14 -9.23 -10.67 -0.22
N GLN A 15 -8.44 -9.90 -0.97
CA GLN A 15 -7.85 -8.66 -0.50
C GLN A 15 -8.41 -7.49 -1.31
N ILE A 16 -9.00 -6.52 -0.60
CA ILE A 16 -9.46 -5.28 -1.22
C ILE A 16 -8.34 -4.24 -1.10
N LEU A 17 -7.93 -3.70 -2.24
CA LEU A 17 -6.87 -2.71 -2.32
C LEU A 17 -7.35 -1.44 -3.00
N CYS A 18 -6.68 -0.35 -2.67
CA CYS A 18 -6.82 0.93 -3.36
C CYS A 18 -5.50 1.28 -4.03
N LEU A 19 -5.58 2.05 -5.11
CA LEU A 19 -4.41 2.59 -5.80
C LEU A 19 -4.12 4.02 -5.31
N GLY A 20 -2.87 4.26 -4.91
CA GLY A 20 -2.35 5.61 -4.64
C GLY A 20 -2.26 6.47 -5.91
N LEU A 21 -2.13 7.79 -5.75
CA LEU A 21 -2.02 8.71 -6.89
C LEU A 21 -0.76 8.48 -7.75
N ASN A 22 0.28 7.91 -7.14
CA ASN A 22 1.53 7.49 -7.80
C ASN A 22 1.61 5.97 -8.01
N GLY A 23 0.52 5.23 -7.76
CA GLY A 23 0.44 3.79 -8.02
C GLY A 23 0.82 2.90 -6.84
N HIS A 24 1.14 3.47 -5.67
CA HIS A 24 1.44 2.66 -4.49
C HIS A 24 0.25 1.82 -4.01
N ILE A 25 0.54 0.73 -3.31
CA ILE A 25 -0.41 -0.12 -2.58
C ILE A 25 0.04 -0.31 -1.13
N GLY A 26 -0.85 -0.11 -0.16
CA GLY A 26 -0.42 0.05 1.24
C GLY A 26 0.55 1.23 1.36
N PHE A 27 1.69 1.05 2.02
CA PHE A 27 2.80 2.02 1.98
C PHE A 27 3.95 1.56 1.05
N ASN A 28 3.67 0.66 0.10
CA ASN A 28 4.67 0.22 -0.88
C ASN A 28 4.78 1.26 -2.00
N GLU A 29 5.62 2.26 -1.81
CA GLU A 29 5.96 3.28 -2.82
C GLU A 29 6.57 2.66 -4.09
N PRO A 30 6.44 3.33 -5.26
CA PRO A 30 7.07 2.87 -6.49
C PRO A 30 8.57 2.60 -6.33
N GLY A 31 9.03 1.44 -6.81
CA GLY A 31 10.44 1.01 -6.74
C GLY A 31 10.75 0.03 -5.61
N ILE A 32 9.81 -0.23 -4.68
CA ILE A 32 9.97 -1.31 -3.71
C ILE A 32 9.99 -2.68 -4.39
N SER A 33 10.82 -3.59 -3.87
CA SER A 33 10.96 -4.95 -4.41
C SER A 33 9.62 -5.70 -4.43
N PHE A 34 9.35 -6.39 -5.53
CA PHE A 34 8.24 -7.35 -5.63
C PHE A 34 8.37 -8.52 -4.65
N SER A 35 9.59 -8.85 -4.20
CA SER A 35 9.86 -9.87 -3.18
C SER A 35 9.77 -9.35 -1.73
N SER A 36 9.30 -8.11 -1.52
CA SER A 36 9.17 -7.57 -0.18
C SER A 36 8.11 -8.32 0.63
N ARG A 37 8.45 -8.66 1.87
CA ARG A 37 7.53 -9.17 2.91
C ARG A 37 7.07 -8.02 3.80
N THR A 38 6.19 -8.28 4.77
CA THR A 38 5.74 -7.27 5.75
C THR A 38 6.93 -6.62 6.44
N HIS A 39 7.06 -5.30 6.34
CA HIS A 39 8.21 -4.54 6.83
C HIS A 39 7.84 -3.11 7.25
N VAL A 40 8.75 -2.47 7.98
CA VAL A 40 8.62 -1.05 8.33
C VAL A 40 9.23 -0.21 7.20
N VAL A 41 8.51 0.82 6.78
CA VAL A 41 8.95 1.82 5.80
C VAL A 41 9.03 3.19 6.43
N ASP A 42 9.96 4.02 5.95
CA ASP A 42 9.95 5.45 6.17
C ASP A 42 8.92 6.11 5.24
N LEU A 43 8.09 6.98 5.78
CA LEU A 43 7.09 7.69 4.98
C LEU A 43 7.76 8.79 4.15
N THR A 44 7.38 8.88 2.88
CA THR A 44 7.78 9.98 2.00
C THR A 44 7.18 11.29 2.49
N LEU A 45 7.84 12.42 2.19
CA LEU A 45 7.32 13.74 2.55
C LEU A 45 5.91 13.96 1.98
N SER A 46 5.67 13.54 0.74
CA SER A 46 4.34 13.60 0.10
C SER A 46 3.28 12.81 0.86
N THR A 47 3.64 11.65 1.43
CA THR A 47 2.72 10.85 2.25
C THR A 47 2.45 11.52 3.59
N ILE A 48 3.46 12.14 4.21
CA ILE A 48 3.29 12.93 5.43
C ILE A 48 2.35 14.12 5.18
N GLU A 49 2.60 14.90 4.13
CA GLU A 49 1.78 16.05 3.74
C GLU A 49 0.34 15.64 3.42
N ALA A 50 0.15 14.53 2.69
CA ALA A 50 -1.19 14.02 2.37
C ALA A 50 -1.97 13.55 3.59
N ASN A 51 -1.28 13.04 4.61
CA ASN A 51 -1.87 12.57 5.86
C ASN A 51 -2.06 13.66 6.90
N ALA A 52 -1.33 14.80 6.80
CA ALA A 52 -1.40 15.90 7.75
C ALA A 52 -2.82 16.43 8.00
N ARG A 53 -3.72 16.33 7.00
CA ARG A 53 -5.15 16.66 7.15
C ARG A 53 -5.89 15.86 8.23
N PHE A 54 -5.33 14.76 8.71
CA PHE A 54 -5.90 13.91 9.76
C PHE A 54 -5.29 14.18 11.15
N PHE A 55 -4.38 15.14 11.27
CA PHE A 55 -3.65 15.48 12.49
C PHE A 55 -3.77 16.98 12.77
N GLU A 56 -3.61 17.39 14.03
CA GLU A 56 -3.64 18.81 14.41
C GLU A 56 -2.39 19.55 13.90
N ASN A 57 -1.22 18.91 13.99
CA ASN A 57 0.04 19.44 13.49
C ASN A 57 0.75 18.43 12.58
N ILE A 58 1.55 18.92 11.64
CA ILE A 58 2.34 18.07 10.73
C ILE A 58 3.38 17.22 11.48
N ASP A 59 3.87 17.71 12.61
CA ASP A 59 4.85 17.00 13.45
C ASP A 59 4.22 15.82 14.21
N ASP A 60 2.89 15.78 14.32
CA ASP A 60 2.16 14.66 14.92
C ASP A 60 1.98 13.48 13.94
N VAL A 61 2.27 13.70 12.64
CA VAL A 61 2.19 12.65 11.62
C VAL A 61 3.33 11.64 11.82
N PRO A 62 3.04 10.33 11.95
CA PRO A 62 4.08 9.32 12.08
C PRO A 62 5.07 9.35 10.91
N ARG A 63 6.37 9.18 11.20
CA ARG A 63 7.42 9.15 10.16
C ARG A 63 7.67 7.75 9.57
N LYS A 64 7.13 6.71 10.20
CA LYS A 64 7.26 5.32 9.77
C LYS A 64 5.90 4.63 9.78
N ALA A 65 5.76 3.60 8.95
CA ALA A 65 4.60 2.73 8.95
C ALA A 65 5.01 1.26 8.81
N LEU A 66 4.21 0.36 9.40
CA LEU A 66 4.27 -1.06 9.10
C LEU A 66 3.34 -1.34 7.92
N THR A 67 3.85 -1.98 6.87
CA THR A 67 3.06 -2.32 5.67
C THR A 67 3.26 -3.78 5.29
N MET A 68 2.22 -4.40 4.75
CA MET A 68 2.38 -5.68 4.05
C MET A 68 3.28 -5.45 2.84
N GLY A 69 4.24 -6.35 2.61
CA GLY A 69 5.09 -6.29 1.44
C GLY A 69 4.35 -6.74 0.18
N VAL A 70 4.89 -6.39 -0.98
CA VAL A 70 4.29 -6.71 -2.28
C VAL A 70 4.12 -8.22 -2.45
N GLN A 71 5.09 -9.03 -2.04
CA GLN A 71 4.98 -10.48 -2.14
C GLN A 71 3.82 -11.02 -1.29
N THR A 72 3.70 -10.53 -0.05
CA THR A 72 2.62 -10.93 0.86
C THR A 72 1.25 -10.55 0.31
N ILE A 73 1.13 -9.38 -0.33
CA ILE A 73 -0.09 -8.94 -1.01
C ILE A 73 -0.43 -9.89 -2.18
N MET A 74 0.55 -10.19 -3.02
CA MET A 74 0.38 -11.02 -4.23
C MET A 74 0.10 -12.50 -3.93
N GLU A 75 0.29 -12.95 -2.69
CA GLU A 75 -0.04 -14.30 -2.24
C GLU A 75 -1.54 -14.49 -1.93
N ALA A 76 -2.34 -13.42 -1.91
CA ALA A 76 -3.79 -13.52 -1.82
C ALA A 76 -4.38 -14.31 -2.99
N LYS A 77 -5.48 -15.05 -2.77
CA LYS A 77 -6.13 -15.83 -3.84
C LYS A 77 -6.79 -14.91 -4.86
N GLU A 78 -7.43 -13.84 -4.39
CA GLU A 78 -8.02 -12.80 -5.22
C GLU A 78 -7.68 -11.42 -4.67
N ILE A 79 -7.46 -10.48 -5.59
CA ILE A 79 -7.23 -9.08 -5.28
C ILE A 79 -8.26 -8.24 -6.04
N LEU A 80 -9.04 -7.46 -5.30
CA LEU A 80 -9.99 -6.50 -5.86
C LEU A 80 -9.44 -5.09 -5.68
N PHE A 81 -9.14 -4.43 -6.79
CA PHE A 81 -8.74 -3.02 -6.78
C PHE A 81 -9.95 -2.09 -6.90
N ILE A 82 -10.05 -1.15 -5.96
CA ILE A 82 -11.01 -0.05 -6.00
C ILE A 82 -10.25 1.23 -6.35
N VAL A 83 -10.55 1.78 -7.53
CA VAL A 83 -9.94 3.01 -8.04
C VAL A 83 -11.05 4.00 -8.36
N ASN A 84 -11.02 5.15 -7.69
CA ASN A 84 -12.04 6.19 -7.82
C ASN A 84 -11.41 7.59 -7.85
N GLY A 85 -12.03 8.49 -8.61
CA GLY A 85 -11.66 9.90 -8.78
C GLY A 85 -10.83 10.16 -10.04
N GLU A 86 -11.11 11.29 -10.70
CA GLU A 86 -10.45 11.70 -11.96
C GLU A 86 -8.92 11.79 -11.82
N LYS A 87 -8.43 12.22 -10.65
CA LYS A 87 -6.98 12.29 -10.34
C LYS A 87 -6.26 10.94 -10.42
N LYS A 88 -6.99 9.82 -10.43
CA LYS A 88 -6.42 8.48 -10.57
C LYS A 88 -6.45 7.94 -12.01
N ALA A 89 -7.03 8.67 -12.96
CA ALA A 89 -7.23 8.19 -14.32
C ALA A 89 -5.91 7.84 -15.03
N ASP A 90 -4.91 8.72 -14.92
CA ASP A 90 -3.62 8.53 -15.60
C ASP A 90 -2.83 7.37 -14.99
N ILE A 91 -2.71 7.36 -13.66
CA ILE A 91 -2.00 6.26 -12.97
C ILE A 91 -2.69 4.91 -13.16
N PHE A 92 -4.03 4.88 -13.23
CA PHE A 92 -4.77 3.66 -13.52
C PHE A 92 -4.52 3.15 -14.95
N LYS A 93 -4.39 4.05 -15.93
CA LYS A 93 -4.01 3.66 -17.30
C LYS A 93 -2.60 3.09 -17.32
N GLU A 94 -1.65 3.73 -16.64
CA GLU A 94 -0.27 3.26 -16.56
C GLU A 94 -0.17 1.90 -15.87
N SER A 95 -0.88 1.70 -14.76
CA SER A 95 -0.83 0.44 -13.99
C SER A 95 -1.41 -0.77 -14.73
N ARG A 96 -2.18 -0.56 -15.80
CA ARG A 96 -2.72 -1.63 -16.65
C ARG A 96 -1.79 -2.05 -17.79
N ALA A 97 -0.80 -1.23 -18.13
CA ALA A 97 0.10 -1.45 -19.25
C ALA A 97 1.37 -2.22 -18.85
N ARG A 98 1.52 -2.54 -17.56
CA ARG A 98 2.62 -3.32 -16.97
C ARG A 98 2.10 -4.67 -16.49
#